data_AF-V4P4U7-F1
#
_entry.id   AF-V4P4U7-F1
#
_cell.length_a   1.000
_cell.length_b   1.000
_cell.length_c   1.000
_cell.angle_alpha   90.00
_cell.angle_beta   90.00
_cell.angle_gamma   90.00
#
_symmetry.space_group_name_H-M   'P 1'
#
loop_
_entity.id
_entity.type
_entity.pdbx_description
1 polymer ?
#
loop_
_entity_poly.entity_id
_entity_poly.type
_entity_poly.pdbx_seq_one_letter_code
_entity_poly.pdbx_strand_id
1 'polypeptide(L)'
;MLFLQGIWHSAKVIGAGLYWLMSLGFLWGGLMQWGKDPVLGQICVGFVICLFCLRIVLVKRVVPAAVFNVAACLVFFVFIAILQAKGMTGQA
;
A
#
# COMPACT_ATOMS: atom_id res chain seq x y z
N MET A 1 19.19 22.09 5.02
CA MET A 1 19.15 20.76 5.67
C MET A 1 17.97 20.59 6.63
N LEU A 2 17.69 21.55 7.53
CA LEU A 2 16.53 21.51 8.45
C LEU A 2 15.17 21.30 7.76
N PHE A 3 14.91 21.99 6.64
CA PHE A 3 13.67 21.84 5.88
C PHE A 3 13.45 20.41 5.35
N LEU A 4 14.51 19.79 4.81
CA LEU A 4 14.45 18.44 4.25
C LEU A 4 14.24 17.38 5.35
N GLN A 5 14.85 17.57 6.52
CA GLN A 5 14.59 16.74 7.70
C GLN A 5 13.15 16.88 8.20
N GLY A 6 12.60 18.09 8.20
CA GLY A 6 11.20 18.36 8.54
C GLY A 6 10.24 17.62 7.62
N ILE A 7 10.43 17.74 6.29
CA ILE A 7 9.65 17.00 5.30
C ILE A 7 9.73 15.49 5.53
N TRP A 8 10.95 14.97 5.76
CA TRP A 8 11.15 13.54 5.98
C TRP A 8 10.46 13.04 7.26
N HIS A 9 10.44 13.85 8.32
CA HIS A 9 9.74 13.51 9.54
C HIS A 9 8.23 13.45 9.33
N SER A 10 7.66 14.48 8.68
CA SER A 10 6.23 14.51 8.33
C SER A 10 5.83 13.35 7.42
N ALA A 11 6.64 13.03 6.41
CA ALA A 11 6.39 11.91 5.50
C ALA A 11 6.32 10.57 6.24
N LYS A 12 7.20 10.35 7.22
CA LYS A 12 7.20 9.14 8.06
C LYS A 12 5.94 9.03 8.92
N VAL A 13 5.46 10.13 9.49
CA VAL A 13 4.25 10.16 10.33
C VAL A 13 3.01 9.90 9.48
N ILE A 14 2.85 10.67 8.39
CA ILE A 14 1.69 10.53 7.48
C ILE A 14 1.71 9.15 6.83
N GLY A 15 2.88 8.69 6.37
CA GLY A 15 3.04 7.40 5.71
C GLY A 15 2.64 6.21 6.58
N ALA A 16 2.80 6.30 7.91
CA ALA A 16 2.31 5.25 8.80
C ALA A 16 0.79 5.15 8.82
N GLY A 17 0.08 6.27 8.93
CA GLY A 17 -1.38 6.29 8.86
C GLY A 17 -1.90 5.87 7.50
N LEU A 18 -1.30 6.41 6.43
CA LEU A 18 -1.68 6.11 5.05
C LEU A 18 -1.50 4.63 4.72
N TYR A 19 -0.39 4.01 5.13
CA TYR A 19 -0.13 2.59 4.89
C TYR A 19 -1.24 1.70 5.43
N TRP A 20 -1.68 1.94 6.67
CA TRP A 20 -2.74 1.16 7.28
C TRP A 20 -4.10 1.43 6.62
N LEU A 21 -4.42 2.69 6.34
CA LEU A 21 -5.66 3.05 5.65
C LEU A 21 -5.73 2.41 4.25
N MET A 22 -4.66 2.48 3.47
CA MET A 22 -4.61 1.85 2.15
C MET A 22 -4.68 0.33 2.23
N SER A 23 -3.98 -0.29 3.18
CA SER A 23 -4.02 -1.74 3.38
C SER A 23 -5.44 -2.21 3.71
N LEU A 24 -6.12 -1.52 4.63
CA LEU A 24 -7.52 -1.82 4.98
C LEU A 24 -8.46 -1.56 3.81
N GLY A 25 -8.27 -0.45 3.08
CA GLY A 25 -9.06 -0.11 1.91
C GLY A 25 -8.94 -1.14 0.78
N PHE A 26 -7.72 -1.62 0.50
CA PHE A 26 -7.47 -2.66 -0.51
C PHE A 26 -7.97 -4.04 -0.09
N LEU A 27 -7.84 -4.39 1.19
CA LEU A 27 -8.43 -5.63 1.73
C LEU A 27 -9.94 -5.60 1.59
N TRP A 28 -10.58 -4.51 2.05
CA TRP A 28 -12.03 -4.37 1.98
C TRP A 28 -12.53 -4.32 0.54
N GLY A 29 -11.92 -3.48 -0.30
CA GLY A 29 -12.26 -3.37 -1.71
C GLY A 29 -12.04 -4.66 -2.48
N GLY A 30 -10.95 -5.37 -2.22
CA GLY A 30 -10.66 -6.67 -2.82
C GLY A 30 -11.68 -7.75 -2.39
N LEU A 31 -12.05 -7.80 -1.12
CA LEU A 31 -13.10 -8.71 -0.63
C LEU A 31 -14.47 -8.41 -1.25
N MET A 32 -14.83 -7.12 -1.40
CA MET A 32 -16.09 -6.71 -2.03
C MET A 32 -16.14 -7.06 -3.52
N GLN A 33 -15.00 -7.01 -4.21
CA GLN A 33 -14.95 -7.39 -5.62
C GLN A 33 -15.00 -8.89 -5.85
N TRP A 34 -14.79 -9.72 -4.84
CA TRP A 34 -14.74 -11.16 -5.01
C TRP A 34 -16.02 -11.75 -5.62
N GLY A 35 -17.18 -11.11 -5.39
CA GLY A 35 -18.46 -11.49 -5.98
C GLY A 35 -18.73 -10.97 -7.40
N LYS A 36 -17.93 -10.04 -7.92
CA LYS A 36 -18.11 -9.44 -9.26
C LYS A 36 -16.96 -9.78 -10.20
N ASP A 37 -15.73 -9.55 -9.74
CA ASP A 37 -14.50 -9.89 -10.45
C ASP A 37 -13.56 -10.59 -9.45
N PRO A 38 -13.61 -11.93 -9.38
CA PRO A 38 -12.83 -12.68 -8.42
C PRO A 38 -11.32 -12.54 -8.65
N VAL A 39 -10.88 -12.25 -9.89
CA VAL A 39 -9.47 -12.10 -10.22
C VAL A 39 -8.94 -10.79 -9.63
N LEU A 40 -9.62 -9.67 -9.87
CA LEU A 40 -9.19 -8.38 -9.33
C LEU A 40 -9.26 -8.37 -7.80
N GLY A 41 -10.28 -9.01 -7.21
CA GLY A 41 -10.38 -9.19 -5.76
C GLY A 41 -9.19 -9.96 -5.16
N GLN A 42 -8.81 -11.08 -5.78
CA GLN A 42 -7.65 -11.88 -5.36
C GLN A 42 -6.33 -11.12 -5.50
N ILE A 43 -6.14 -10.35 -6.59
CA ILE A 43 -4.93 -9.55 -6.80
C ILE A 43 -4.82 -8.48 -5.70
N CYS A 44 -5.90 -7.75 -5.41
CA CYS A 44 -5.90 -6.71 -4.37
C CYS A 44 -5.63 -7.29 -2.97
N VAL A 45 -6.30 -8.39 -2.61
CA VAL A 45 -6.08 -9.04 -1.31
C VAL A 45 -4.68 -9.65 -1.21
N GLY A 46 -4.25 -10.37 -2.25
CA GLY A 46 -2.94 -11.00 -2.32
C GLY A 46 -1.80 -9.98 -2.24
N PHE A 47 -1.95 -8.82 -2.87
CA PHE A 47 -0.99 -7.72 -2.79
C PHE A 47 -0.82 -7.23 -1.34
N VAL A 48 -1.93 -7.03 -0.61
CA VAL A 48 -1.86 -6.60 0.80
C VAL A 48 -1.25 -7.68 1.69
N ILE A 49 -1.61 -8.95 1.49
CA ILE A 49 -0.99 -10.07 2.23
C ILE A 49 0.53 -10.10 1.98
N CYS A 50 0.96 -9.95 0.73
CA CYS A 50 2.37 -9.90 0.38
C CYS A 50 3.10 -8.76 1.10
N LEU A 51 2.52 -7.56 1.13
CA LEU A 51 3.08 -6.43 1.87
C LEU A 51 3.15 -6.68 3.38
N PHE A 52 2.16 -7.37 3.97
CA PHE A 52 2.22 -7.76 5.39
C PHE A 52 3.33 -8.77 5.67
N CYS A 53 3.47 -9.80 4.84
CA CYS A 53 4.57 -10.75 4.94
C CYS A 53 5.92 -10.04 4.83
N LEU A 54 6.07 -9.15 3.84
CA LEU A 54 7.28 -8.35 3.65
C LEU A 54 7.57 -7.47 4.87
N ARG A 55 6.53 -6.87 5.46
CA ARG A 55 6.65 -6.06 6.67
C ARG A 55 7.18 -6.88 7.84
N ILE A 56 6.65 -8.09 8.07
CA ILE A 56 7.08 -8.97 9.16
C ILE A 56 8.55 -9.38 9.00
N VAL A 57 8.99 -9.64 7.75
CA VAL A 57 10.36 -10.07 7.46
C VAL A 57 11.35 -8.90 7.53
N LEU A 58 11.00 -7.74 6.98
CA LEU A 58 11.93 -6.62 6.80
C LEU A 58 11.93 -5.64 7.97
N VAL A 59 10.77 -5.38 8.59
CA VAL A 59 10.70 -4.46 9.73
C VAL A 59 11.36 -5.09 10.95
N LYS A 60 12.15 -4.31 11.67
CA LYS A 60 13.06 -4.72 12.77
C LYS A 60 14.35 -5.43 12.33
N ARG A 61 14.36 -6.16 11.21
CA ARG A 61 15.57 -6.85 10.72
C ARG A 61 16.44 -6.00 9.80
N VAL A 62 15.82 -5.25 8.90
CA VAL A 62 16.53 -4.55 7.80
C VAL A 62 16.19 -3.06 7.77
N VAL A 63 14.92 -2.71 7.99
CA VAL A 63 14.45 -1.32 7.85
C VAL A 63 13.57 -0.87 9.02
N PRO A 64 13.64 0.42 9.42
CA PRO A 64 12.71 0.99 10.38
C PRO A 64 11.28 0.96 9.83
N ALA A 65 10.30 0.71 10.70
CA ALA A 65 8.89 0.64 10.34
C ALA A 65 8.41 1.90 9.58
N ALA A 66 8.87 3.07 10.00
CA ALA A 66 8.48 4.34 9.37
C ALA A 66 8.97 4.47 7.92
N VAL A 67 10.16 3.97 7.61
CA VAL A 67 10.72 3.98 6.25
C VAL A 67 9.98 2.96 5.37
N PHE A 68 9.73 1.78 5.92
CA PHE A 68 8.94 0.76 5.24
C PHE A 68 7.54 1.27 4.88
N ASN A 69 6.85 1.95 5.80
CA ASN A 69 5.50 2.46 5.55
C ASN A 69 5.49 3.49 4.40
N VAL A 70 6.46 4.41 4.36
CA VAL A 70 6.59 5.38 3.25
C VAL A 70 6.82 4.66 1.92
N ALA A 71 7.73 3.68 1.89
CA ALA A 71 7.98 2.90 0.68
C ALA A 71 6.74 2.10 0.25
N ALA A 72 6.07 1.44 1.19
CA ALA A 72 4.85 0.68 0.92
C ALA A 72 3.74 1.57 0.36
N CYS A 73 3.56 2.79 0.86
CA CYS A 73 2.62 3.76 0.29
C CYS A 73 2.94 4.07 -1.18
N LEU A 74 4.21 4.27 -1.53
CA LEU A 74 4.60 4.47 -2.93
C LEU A 74 4.25 3.25 -3.79
N VAL A 75 4.49 2.04 -3.27
CA VAL A 75 4.12 0.79 -3.98
C VAL A 75 2.61 0.67 -4.16
N PHE A 76 1.80 1.07 -3.17
CA PHE A 76 0.33 1.16 -3.33
C PHE A 76 -0.06 2.11 -4.47
N PHE A 77 0.53 3.31 -4.55
CA PHE A 77 0.25 4.25 -5.64
C PHE A 77 0.65 3.70 -7.01
N VAL A 78 1.81 3.06 -7.11
CA VAL A 78 2.25 2.39 -8.35
C VAL A 78 1.27 1.28 -8.72
N PHE A 79 0.82 0.49 -7.75
CA PHE A 79 -0.14 -0.58 -7.99
C PHE A 79 -1.49 -0.03 -8.49
N ILE A 80 -2.00 1.05 -7.89
CA ILE A 80 -3.21 1.75 -8.38
C ILE A 80 -3.01 2.21 -9.83
N ALA A 81 -1.88 2.85 -10.14
CA ALA A 81 -1.59 3.34 -11.48
C ALA A 81 -1.54 2.20 -12.51
N ILE A 82 -0.99 1.04 -12.14
CA ILE A 82 -0.98 -0.16 -13.00
C ILE A 82 -2.41 -0.68 -13.22
N LEU A 83 -3.23 -0.77 -12.16
CA LEU A 83 -4.62 -1.20 -12.28
C LEU A 83 -5.43 -0.25 -13.17
N GLN A 84 -5.19 1.06 -13.05
CA GLN A 84 -5.83 2.07 -13.88
C GLN A 84 -5.38 1.97 -15.34
N ALA A 85 -4.08 1.82 -15.60
CA ALA A 85 -3.54 1.64 -16.95
C ALA A 85 -4.08 0.36 -17.63
N LYS A 86 -4.43 -0.66 -16.84
CA LYS A 86 -5.09 -1.88 -17.31
C LYS A 86 -6.62 -1.77 -17.42
N GLY A 87 -7.21 -0.60 -17.12
CA GLY A 87 -8.65 -0.38 -17.16
C GLY A 87 -9.44 -1.14 -16.08
N MET A 88 -8.77 -1.65 -15.05
CA MET A 88 -9.37 -2.53 -14.04
C MET A 88 -10.02 -1.77 -12.88
N THR A 89 -9.83 -0.46 -12.78
CA THR A 89 -10.38 0.37 -11.69
C THR A 89 -11.86 0.72 -11.87
N GLY A 90 -12.48 0.38 -13.00
CA GLY A 90 -13.88 0.69 -13.29
C GLY A 90 -14.18 2.18 -13.45
N GLN A 91 -13.15 3.03 -13.51
CA GLN A 91 -13.30 4.41 -13.97
C GLN A 91 -13.20 4.40 -15.49
N ALA A 92 -14.38 4.39 -16.13
CA ALA A 92 -14.55 4.79 -17.52
C ALA A 92 -14.46 6.32 -17.64
#